data_AF-A0A0R2X046-F1
#
_entry.id   AF-A0A0R2X046-F1
#
_cell.length_a   1.000
_cell.length_b   1.000
_cell.length_c   1.000
_cell.angle_alpha   90.00
_cell.angle_beta   90.00
_cell.angle_gamma   90.00
#
_symmetry.space_group_name_H-M   'P 1'
#
loop_
_entity.id
_entity.type
_entity.pdbx_description
1 polymer ?
#
loop_
_entity_poly.entity_id
_entity_poly.type
_entity_poly.pdbx_seq_one_letter_code
_entity_poly.pdbx_strand_id
1 'polypeptide(L)'
;MQKIIITIQNSSNKTIIKFNSNSILINAGSYEYANIDEAKKSPLAQQLFYLPFVKKVFITPNFIAIQRYDIVDWSDVQQEVREQIENYINEGNVVVNEENVSSKKEAFEVYAEVTPNPSVMKFGINKPLTEIDVEYKNIDEASKSSPLAKAIFSFPFVKEIFISNNYISITKYNMVEWKEIFAEMRSFIREYLAIGKPVFNELPLQQITSNEKAVIPAVKLEGISAQIFDILEEHIKPAVASDGGNIAFRSYDETNKVVSVVLQGACSGCPSSTATLKNGIENLLKEMLPNQINGVVAING
;
A
#
# COMPACT_ATOMS: atom_id res chain seq x y z
N MET A 1 -15.04 -31.86 3.97
CA MET A 1 -14.98 -30.39 3.94
C MET A 1 -15.42 -29.88 5.30
N GLN A 2 -14.74 -28.87 5.86
CA GLN A 2 -15.21 -28.24 7.10
C GLN A 2 -16.54 -27.53 6.83
N LYS A 3 -17.51 -27.68 7.74
CA LYS A 3 -18.82 -27.02 7.61
C LYS A 3 -18.64 -25.51 7.75
N ILE A 4 -19.23 -24.75 6.83
CA ILE A 4 -19.23 -23.29 6.86
C ILE A 4 -20.31 -22.85 7.84
N ILE A 5 -19.95 -21.97 8.76
CA ILE A 5 -20.81 -21.46 9.84
C ILE A 5 -20.97 -19.96 9.65
N ILE A 6 -22.22 -19.52 9.65
CA ILE A 6 -22.56 -18.09 9.55
C ILE A 6 -22.99 -17.59 10.93
N THR A 7 -22.34 -16.54 11.42
CA THR A 7 -22.64 -15.88 12.69
C THR A 7 -23.17 -14.47 12.46
N ILE A 8 -24.15 -14.06 13.27
CA ILE A 8 -24.79 -12.75 13.14
C ILE A 8 -24.05 -11.74 14.01
N GLN A 9 -23.72 -10.59 13.45
CA GLN A 9 -23.14 -9.45 14.14
C GLN A 9 -23.95 -8.19 13.85
N ASN A 10 -24.41 -7.54 14.93
CA ASN A 10 -25.09 -6.26 14.84
C ASN A 10 -24.14 -5.15 14.40
N SER A 11 -24.64 -4.25 13.55
CA SER A 11 -23.94 -3.03 13.12
C SER A 11 -24.34 -1.84 13.99
N SER A 12 -23.55 -0.76 13.96
CA SER A 12 -23.94 0.53 14.56
C SER A 12 -25.18 1.14 13.88
N ASN A 13 -25.44 0.76 12.63
CA ASN A 13 -26.67 1.11 11.91
C ASN A 13 -27.73 0.01 12.10
N LYS A 14 -28.86 0.37 12.73
CA LYS A 14 -29.98 -0.55 13.02
C LYS A 14 -30.63 -1.18 11.79
N THR A 15 -30.47 -0.59 10.61
CA THR A 15 -30.98 -1.15 9.34
C THR A 15 -30.04 -2.17 8.73
N ILE A 16 -28.81 -2.31 9.24
CA ILE A 16 -27.78 -3.18 8.67
C ILE A 16 -27.40 -4.26 9.66
N ILE A 17 -27.34 -5.51 9.18
CA ILE A 17 -26.78 -6.62 9.94
C ILE A 17 -25.69 -7.30 9.13
N LYS A 18 -24.69 -7.85 9.83
CA LYS A 18 -23.56 -8.58 9.23
C LYS A 18 -23.70 -10.06 9.53
N PHE A 19 -23.47 -10.88 8.51
CA PHE A 19 -23.42 -12.33 8.56
C PHE A 19 -21.97 -12.75 8.30
N ASN A 20 -21.21 -13.00 9.36
CA ASN A 20 -19.80 -13.37 9.28
C ASN A 20 -19.65 -14.87 9.04
N SER A 21 -18.81 -15.22 8.07
CA SER A 21 -18.43 -16.59 7.74
C SER A 21 -17.13 -16.97 8.44
N ASN A 22 -17.01 -18.23 8.84
CA ASN A 22 -15.75 -18.82 9.29
C ASN A 22 -14.83 -19.23 8.11
N SER A 23 -15.27 -19.05 6.87
CA SER A 23 -14.52 -19.34 5.65
C SER A 23 -14.59 -18.19 4.65
N ILE A 24 -13.64 -18.18 3.72
CA ILE A 24 -13.60 -17.21 2.61
C ILE A 24 -14.78 -17.46 1.66
N LEU A 25 -15.55 -16.41 1.36
CA LEU A 25 -16.75 -16.42 0.50
C LEU A 25 -16.46 -16.00 -0.95
N ILE A 26 -15.49 -15.10 -1.13
CA ILE A 26 -15.03 -14.55 -2.42
C ILE A 26 -13.51 -14.35 -2.35
N ASN A 27 -12.81 -14.41 -3.49
CA ASN A 27 -11.35 -14.43 -3.51
C ASN A 27 -10.74 -13.03 -3.31
N ALA A 28 -11.42 -11.96 -3.74
CA ALA A 28 -10.90 -10.60 -3.61
C ALA A 28 -12.00 -9.51 -3.69
N GLY A 29 -11.70 -8.36 -3.06
CA GLY A 29 -12.51 -7.15 -3.15
C GLY A 29 -13.79 -7.18 -2.33
N SER A 30 -14.77 -6.38 -2.72
CA SER A 30 -16.10 -6.35 -2.14
C SER A 30 -17.11 -5.98 -3.21
N TYR A 31 -18.32 -6.55 -3.13
CA TYR A 31 -19.40 -6.29 -4.06
C TYR A 31 -20.56 -5.62 -3.33
N GLU A 32 -21.05 -4.51 -3.85
CA GLU A 32 -22.28 -3.85 -3.40
C GLU A 32 -23.32 -3.95 -4.51
N TYR A 33 -24.54 -4.33 -4.14
CA TYR A 33 -25.69 -4.37 -5.01
C TYR A 33 -26.83 -3.60 -4.36
N ALA A 34 -27.52 -2.76 -5.13
CA ALA A 34 -28.70 -2.03 -4.66
C ALA A 34 -30.03 -2.65 -5.09
N ASN A 35 -30.02 -3.61 -6.02
CA ASN A 35 -31.21 -4.29 -6.54
C ASN A 35 -30.83 -5.59 -7.26
N ILE A 36 -31.85 -6.37 -7.63
CA ILE A 36 -31.72 -7.66 -8.32
C ILE A 36 -31.07 -7.53 -9.71
N ASP A 37 -31.27 -6.42 -10.41
CA ASP A 37 -30.72 -6.18 -11.75
C ASP A 37 -29.20 -5.95 -11.75
N GLU A 38 -28.69 -5.31 -10.69
CA GLU A 38 -27.25 -5.14 -10.44
C GLU A 38 -26.60 -6.45 -9.97
N ALA A 39 -27.37 -7.30 -9.29
CA ALA A 39 -26.91 -8.56 -8.71
C ALA A 39 -26.72 -9.72 -9.71
N LYS A 40 -26.80 -9.49 -11.02
CA LYS A 40 -26.67 -10.55 -12.06
C LYS A 40 -25.44 -11.44 -11.93
N LYS A 41 -24.37 -10.91 -11.32
CA LYS A 41 -23.12 -11.64 -11.08
C LYS A 41 -23.03 -12.32 -9.73
N SER A 42 -24.00 -12.14 -8.84
CA SER A 42 -24.06 -12.80 -7.55
C SER A 42 -25.38 -13.54 -7.42
N PRO A 43 -25.41 -14.84 -7.74
CA PRO A 43 -26.60 -15.67 -7.57
C PRO A 43 -27.14 -15.63 -6.13
N LEU A 44 -26.26 -15.58 -5.12
CA LEU A 44 -26.66 -15.37 -3.73
C LEU A 44 -27.35 -14.01 -3.52
N ALA A 45 -26.78 -12.91 -4.03
CA ALA A 45 -27.40 -11.60 -3.87
C ALA A 45 -28.76 -11.52 -4.59
N GLN A 46 -28.89 -12.14 -5.78
CA GLN A 46 -30.20 -12.24 -6.45
C GLN A 46 -31.21 -12.95 -5.55
N GLN A 47 -30.81 -14.05 -4.91
CA GLN A 47 -31.67 -14.79 -3.98
C GLN A 47 -32.08 -13.93 -2.78
N LEU A 48 -31.15 -13.15 -2.22
CA LEU A 48 -31.43 -12.23 -1.11
C LEU A 48 -32.36 -11.08 -1.52
N PHE A 49 -32.31 -10.61 -2.78
CA PHE A 49 -33.22 -9.57 -3.27
C PHE A 49 -34.66 -10.02 -3.49
N TYR A 50 -34.94 -11.34 -3.51
CA TYR A 50 -36.33 -11.82 -3.47
C TYR A 50 -36.99 -11.61 -2.11
N LEU A 51 -36.21 -11.36 -1.05
CA LEU A 51 -36.75 -10.95 0.23
C LEU A 51 -37.22 -9.49 0.12
N PRO A 52 -38.53 -9.21 0.32
CA PRO A 52 -39.13 -7.91 -0.02
C PRO A 52 -38.60 -6.74 0.82
N PHE A 53 -37.95 -7.04 1.94
CA PHE A 53 -37.35 -6.04 2.81
C PHE A 53 -35.89 -5.74 2.50
N VAL A 54 -35.22 -6.47 1.61
CA VAL A 54 -33.80 -6.26 1.33
C VAL A 54 -33.62 -5.04 0.42
N LYS A 55 -32.92 -4.04 0.95
CA LYS A 55 -32.62 -2.78 0.26
C LYS A 55 -31.26 -2.81 -0.43
N LYS A 56 -30.24 -3.36 0.24
CA LYS A 56 -28.90 -3.50 -0.32
C LYS A 56 -28.22 -4.76 0.21
N VAL A 57 -27.35 -5.34 -0.59
CA VAL A 57 -26.51 -6.48 -0.23
C VAL A 57 -25.05 -6.11 -0.49
N PHE A 58 -24.21 -6.33 0.51
CA PHE A 58 -22.77 -6.11 0.45
C PHE A 58 -22.04 -7.41 0.78
N ILE A 59 -21.17 -7.87 -0.11
CA ILE A 59 -20.45 -9.14 0.01
C ILE A 59 -18.95 -8.86 0.08
N THR A 60 -18.29 -9.45 1.06
CA THR A 60 -16.83 -9.37 1.27
C THR A 60 -16.26 -10.79 1.42
N PRO A 61 -14.92 -10.96 1.48
CA PRO A 61 -14.32 -12.28 1.65
C PRO A 61 -14.78 -12.99 2.92
N ASN A 62 -15.10 -12.27 3.99
CA ASN A 62 -15.36 -12.88 5.30
C ASN A 62 -16.80 -12.68 5.80
N PHE A 63 -17.58 -11.78 5.20
CA PHE A 63 -18.94 -11.51 5.67
C PHE A 63 -19.85 -10.98 4.56
N ILE A 64 -21.16 -11.14 4.78
CA ILE A 64 -22.22 -10.53 3.98
C ILE A 64 -22.96 -9.54 4.88
N ALA A 65 -23.07 -8.28 4.46
CA ALA A 65 -23.89 -7.28 5.14
C ALA A 65 -25.15 -7.02 4.33
N ILE A 66 -26.29 -6.99 5.00
CA ILE A 66 -27.58 -6.74 4.36
C ILE A 66 -28.19 -5.51 5.01
N GLN A 67 -28.61 -4.56 4.19
CA GLN A 67 -29.42 -3.42 4.60
C GLN A 67 -30.89 -3.73 4.30
N ARG A 68 -31.77 -3.55 5.28
CA ARG A 68 -33.22 -3.68 5.10
C ARG A 68 -33.90 -2.32 4.88
N TYR A 69 -35.06 -2.35 4.25
CA TYR A 69 -36.06 -1.28 4.33
C TYR A 69 -36.67 -1.24 5.73
N ASP A 70 -37.23 -0.09 6.09
CA ASP A 70 -37.87 0.10 7.39
C ASP A 70 -39.31 -0.41 7.41
N ILE A 71 -39.46 -1.69 7.07
CA ILE A 71 -40.75 -2.40 6.97
C ILE A 71 -40.80 -3.69 7.82
N VAL A 72 -39.66 -4.14 8.34
CA VAL A 72 -39.51 -5.34 9.18
C VAL A 72 -38.34 -5.12 10.12
N ASP A 73 -38.33 -5.73 11.31
CA ASP A 73 -37.17 -5.67 12.21
C ASP A 73 -36.22 -6.86 12.04
N TRP A 74 -34.92 -6.61 12.23
CA TRP A 74 -33.92 -7.67 12.10
C TRP A 74 -34.11 -8.78 13.14
N SER A 75 -34.66 -8.47 14.32
CA SER A 75 -34.97 -9.46 15.35
C SER A 75 -35.82 -10.61 14.83
N ASP A 76 -36.69 -10.32 13.86
CA ASP A 76 -37.74 -11.23 13.41
C ASP A 76 -37.25 -12.12 12.26
N VAL A 77 -36.30 -11.63 11.45
CA VAL A 77 -35.88 -12.29 10.19
C VAL A 77 -34.41 -12.71 10.15
N GLN A 78 -33.55 -12.20 11.05
CA GLN A 78 -32.11 -12.43 10.99
C GLN A 78 -31.70 -13.91 11.05
N GLN A 79 -32.44 -14.74 11.80
CA GLN A 79 -32.12 -16.17 11.91
C GLN A 79 -32.45 -16.92 10.63
N GLU A 80 -33.59 -16.65 10.02
CA GLU A 80 -33.99 -17.26 8.76
C GLU A 80 -33.02 -16.89 7.64
N VAL A 81 -32.62 -15.61 7.57
CA VAL A 81 -31.64 -15.13 6.57
C VAL A 81 -30.27 -15.77 6.81
N ARG A 82 -29.84 -15.92 8.06
CA ARG A 82 -28.59 -16.62 8.42
C ARG A 82 -28.61 -18.06 7.91
N GLU A 83 -29.69 -18.78 8.17
CA GLU A 83 -29.85 -20.19 7.74
C GLU A 83 -29.88 -20.32 6.23
N GLN A 84 -30.57 -19.41 5.54
CA GLN A 84 -30.61 -19.39 4.09
C GLN A 84 -29.20 -19.20 3.48
N ILE A 85 -28.42 -18.26 4.00
CA ILE A 85 -27.03 -18.03 3.56
C ILE A 85 -26.16 -19.24 3.88
N GLU A 86 -26.26 -19.79 5.10
CA GLU A 86 -25.46 -20.93 5.52
C GLU A 86 -25.73 -22.18 4.69
N ASN A 87 -27.00 -22.48 4.40
CA ASN A 87 -27.37 -23.62 3.55
C ASN A 87 -26.88 -23.42 2.12
N TYR A 88 -27.09 -22.23 1.56
CA TYR A 88 -26.66 -21.90 0.21
C TYR A 88 -25.17 -22.15 -0.01
N ILE A 89 -24.33 -21.72 0.93
CA ILE A 89 -22.88 -21.85 0.83
C ILE A 89 -22.44 -23.30 1.08
N ASN A 90 -23.04 -24.00 2.05
CA ASN A 90 -22.69 -25.40 2.35
C ASN A 90 -23.11 -26.38 1.23
N GLU A 91 -24.07 -26.02 0.39
CA GLU A 91 -24.42 -26.75 -0.84
C GLU A 91 -23.36 -26.59 -1.94
N GLY A 92 -22.36 -25.72 -1.75
CA GLY A 92 -21.30 -25.45 -2.72
C GLY A 92 -21.70 -24.47 -3.83
N ASN A 93 -22.80 -23.74 -3.65
CA ASN A 93 -23.24 -22.74 -4.61
C ASN A 93 -22.29 -21.53 -4.65
N VAL A 94 -22.20 -20.90 -5.82
CA VAL A 94 -21.31 -19.75 -6.04
C VAL A 94 -21.91 -18.47 -5.47
N VAL A 95 -21.18 -17.80 -4.58
CA VAL A 95 -21.62 -16.55 -3.95
C VAL A 95 -21.57 -15.38 -4.95
N VAL A 96 -20.46 -15.24 -5.68
CA VAL A 96 -20.28 -14.27 -6.77
C VAL A 96 -19.55 -14.96 -7.92
N ASN A 97 -20.11 -14.87 -9.13
CA ASN A 97 -19.43 -15.24 -10.37
C ASN A 97 -18.36 -14.17 -10.66
N GLU A 98 -17.13 -14.43 -10.24
CA GLU A 98 -15.97 -13.52 -10.37
C GLU A 98 -15.44 -13.39 -11.82
N GLU A 99 -16.32 -13.48 -12.82
CA GLU A 99 -15.94 -13.17 -14.21
C GLU A 99 -15.85 -11.65 -14.40
N ASN A 100 -14.60 -11.16 -14.46
CA ASN A 100 -14.17 -9.81 -14.83
C ASN A 100 -15.21 -8.73 -14.47
N VAL A 101 -15.46 -8.56 -13.17
CA VAL A 101 -16.36 -7.52 -12.67
C VAL A 101 -15.63 -6.18 -12.64
N SER A 102 -15.69 -5.49 -13.78
CA SER A 102 -15.62 -4.04 -13.83
C SER A 102 -16.83 -3.48 -13.07
N SER A 103 -16.63 -3.15 -11.79
CA SER A 103 -17.52 -2.30 -11.01
C SER A 103 -16.67 -1.20 -10.40
N LYS A 104 -16.63 -0.03 -11.05
CA LYS A 104 -16.05 1.23 -10.55
C LYS A 104 -14.91 1.04 -9.53
N LYS A 105 -13.83 0.35 -9.93
CA LYS A 105 -12.55 0.59 -9.26
C LYS A 105 -12.26 2.05 -9.58
N GLU A 106 -12.09 2.91 -8.57
CA GLU A 106 -11.26 4.10 -8.79
C GLU A 106 -10.02 3.61 -9.52
N ALA A 107 -9.88 4.00 -10.79
CA ALA A 107 -8.81 3.49 -11.63
C ALA A 107 -7.49 3.86 -10.95
N PHE A 108 -6.53 2.94 -10.94
CA PHE A 108 -5.18 3.35 -10.60
C PHE A 108 -4.75 4.37 -11.65
N GLU A 109 -4.55 5.60 -11.20
CA GLU A 109 -3.91 6.63 -11.99
C GLU A 109 -2.44 6.60 -11.64
N VAL A 110 -1.61 6.42 -12.67
CA VAL A 110 -0.17 6.52 -12.56
C VAL A 110 0.24 7.74 -13.37
N TYR A 111 1.06 8.60 -12.81
CA TYR A 111 1.65 9.77 -13.49
C TYR A 111 3.17 9.71 -13.36
N ALA A 112 3.87 10.18 -14.39
CA ALA A 112 5.33 10.22 -14.40
C ALA A 112 5.80 11.65 -14.12
N GLU A 113 6.69 11.80 -13.16
CA GLU A 113 7.29 13.06 -12.71
C GLU A 113 8.80 13.00 -12.92
N VAL A 114 9.34 14.06 -13.49
CA VAL A 114 10.79 14.26 -13.53
C VAL A 114 11.31 14.53 -12.13
N THR A 115 12.51 14.03 -11.83
CA THR A 115 13.20 14.32 -10.58
C THR A 115 14.44 15.17 -10.88
N PRO A 116 15.05 15.84 -9.87
CA PRO A 116 16.34 16.49 -10.04
C PRO A 116 17.46 15.54 -10.50
N ASN A 117 17.29 14.22 -10.30
CA ASN A 117 18.22 13.20 -10.76
C ASN A 117 17.80 12.69 -12.16
N PRO A 118 18.55 12.97 -13.24
CA PRO A 118 18.16 12.60 -14.60
C PRO A 118 18.11 11.09 -14.85
N SER A 119 18.75 10.30 -13.99
CA SER A 119 18.70 8.84 -14.04
C SER A 119 17.46 8.26 -13.35
N VAL A 120 16.66 9.08 -12.66
CA VAL A 120 15.53 8.63 -11.85
C VAL A 120 14.24 9.32 -12.30
N MET A 121 13.20 8.51 -12.50
CA MET A 121 11.85 9.01 -12.74
C MET A 121 10.92 8.50 -11.66
N LYS A 122 10.08 9.40 -11.16
CA LYS A 122 9.07 9.10 -10.14
C LYS A 122 7.75 8.79 -10.83
N PHE A 123 7.12 7.70 -10.43
CA PHE A 123 5.80 7.28 -10.87
C PHE A 123 4.84 7.40 -9.69
N GLY A 124 4.12 8.52 -9.61
CA GLY A 124 3.15 8.74 -8.56
C GLY A 124 1.81 8.09 -8.86
N ILE A 125 1.12 7.68 -7.81
CA ILE A 125 -0.05 6.80 -7.84
C ILE A 125 -1.11 7.41 -6.93
N ASN A 126 -2.37 7.40 -7.39
CA ASN A 126 -3.50 7.95 -6.62
C ASN A 126 -3.94 7.09 -5.43
N LYS A 127 -3.20 6.04 -5.10
CA LYS A 127 -3.52 5.05 -4.07
C LYS A 127 -2.28 4.62 -3.29
N PRO A 128 -2.42 4.32 -1.99
CA PRO A 128 -1.33 3.79 -1.19
C PRO A 128 -0.94 2.38 -1.67
N LEU A 129 0.37 2.09 -1.63
CA LEU A 129 1.04 0.85 -2.01
C LEU A 129 1.62 0.14 -0.78
N THR A 130 2.21 0.89 0.16
CA THR A 130 2.89 0.38 1.35
C THR A 130 2.95 1.44 2.44
N GLU A 131 3.04 1.03 3.70
CA GLU A 131 3.31 1.96 4.81
C GLU A 131 4.81 2.13 5.07
N ILE A 132 5.63 1.22 4.54
CA ILE A 132 7.07 1.16 4.76
C ILE A 132 7.77 1.34 3.42
N ASP A 133 8.75 2.24 3.40
CA ASP A 133 9.61 2.48 2.25
C ASP A 133 10.56 1.29 2.02
N VAL A 134 10.67 0.81 0.78
CA VAL A 134 11.53 -0.31 0.42
C VAL A 134 12.35 0.03 -0.81
N GLU A 135 13.62 -0.37 -0.80
CA GLU A 135 14.55 -0.17 -1.89
C GLU A 135 15.16 -1.49 -2.35
N TYR A 136 15.27 -1.67 -3.66
CA TYR A 136 15.81 -2.85 -4.30
C TYR A 136 16.92 -2.46 -5.28
N LYS A 137 18.08 -3.08 -5.14
CA LYS A 137 19.23 -2.82 -6.03
C LYS A 137 19.38 -3.82 -7.16
N ASN A 138 18.63 -4.92 -7.12
CA ASN A 138 18.63 -5.96 -8.14
C ASN A 138 17.38 -6.84 -8.08
N ILE A 139 17.21 -7.67 -9.10
CA ILE A 139 16.07 -8.58 -9.25
C ILE A 139 16.01 -9.68 -8.17
N ASP A 140 17.15 -10.11 -7.63
CA ASP A 140 17.21 -11.18 -6.62
C ASP A 140 16.69 -10.69 -5.27
N GLU A 141 17.02 -9.44 -4.89
CA GLU A 141 16.44 -8.79 -3.72
C GLU A 141 14.93 -8.57 -3.90
N ALA A 142 14.51 -8.05 -5.06
CA ALA A 142 13.10 -7.81 -5.36
C ALA A 142 12.26 -9.09 -5.34
N SER A 143 12.79 -10.19 -5.88
CA SER A 143 12.08 -11.47 -5.98
C SER A 143 11.71 -12.07 -4.62
N LYS A 144 12.37 -11.65 -3.54
CA LYS A 144 12.10 -12.15 -2.18
C LYS A 144 10.84 -11.56 -1.59
N SER A 145 10.52 -10.29 -1.87
CA SER A 145 9.45 -9.58 -1.17
C SER A 145 8.48 -8.82 -2.06
N SER A 146 8.85 -8.38 -3.27
CA SER A 146 7.98 -7.59 -4.15
C SER A 146 7.84 -8.17 -5.56
N PRO A 147 6.69 -8.80 -5.87
CA PRO A 147 6.32 -9.20 -7.22
C PRO A 147 6.27 -8.04 -8.22
N LEU A 148 5.86 -6.85 -7.78
CA LEU A 148 5.86 -5.65 -8.62
C LEU A 148 7.30 -5.25 -8.99
N ALA A 149 8.18 -5.11 -8.00
CA ALA A 149 9.58 -4.75 -8.24
C ALA A 149 10.28 -5.80 -9.12
N LYS A 150 10.04 -7.09 -8.87
CA LYS A 150 10.55 -8.18 -9.71
C LYS A 150 10.13 -8.02 -11.17
N ALA A 151 8.85 -7.68 -11.39
CA ALA A 151 8.32 -7.51 -12.73
C ALA A 151 8.82 -6.22 -13.41
N ILE A 152 9.08 -5.15 -12.65
CA ILE A 152 9.75 -3.94 -13.17
C ILE A 152 11.22 -4.25 -13.52
N PHE A 153 11.91 -5.11 -12.77
CA PHE A 153 13.28 -5.53 -13.09
C PHE A 153 13.39 -6.39 -14.37
N SER A 154 12.30 -6.89 -14.95
CA SER A 154 12.38 -7.55 -16.26
C SER A 154 12.70 -6.58 -17.39
N PHE A 155 12.56 -5.27 -17.16
CA PHE A 155 12.99 -4.24 -18.11
C PHE A 155 14.52 -4.06 -18.01
N PRO A 156 15.27 -4.29 -19.10
CA PRO A 156 16.74 -4.37 -19.06
C PRO A 156 17.43 -3.05 -18.70
N PHE A 157 16.73 -1.92 -18.82
CA PHE A 157 17.24 -0.61 -18.47
C PHE A 157 17.10 -0.27 -16.98
N VAL A 158 16.38 -1.07 -16.18
CA VAL A 158 16.13 -0.77 -14.76
C VAL A 158 17.33 -1.19 -13.91
N LYS A 159 17.84 -0.24 -13.13
CA LYS A 159 18.98 -0.42 -12.23
C LYS A 159 18.54 -0.59 -10.78
N GLU A 160 17.67 0.29 -10.28
CA GLU A 160 17.23 0.30 -8.88
C GLU A 160 15.75 0.71 -8.82
N ILE A 161 15.04 0.24 -7.81
CA ILE A 161 13.62 0.53 -7.59
C ILE A 161 13.43 0.92 -6.13
N PHE A 162 12.79 2.06 -5.91
CA PHE A 162 12.36 2.52 -4.60
C PHE A 162 10.83 2.61 -4.59
N ILE A 163 10.19 1.97 -3.62
CA ILE A 163 8.73 1.96 -3.45
C ILE A 163 8.42 2.64 -2.12
N SER A 164 7.60 3.69 -2.17
CA SER A 164 7.06 4.39 -1.01
C SER A 164 5.54 4.31 -1.03
N ASN A 165 4.89 5.05 -0.12
CA ASN A 165 3.46 5.00 0.11
C ASN A 165 2.66 5.13 -1.18
N ASN A 166 2.86 6.17 -1.98
CA ASN A 166 2.05 6.41 -3.17
C ASN A 166 2.89 6.71 -4.42
N TYR A 167 4.16 6.33 -4.44
CA TYR A 167 5.00 6.47 -5.63
C TYR A 167 6.06 5.40 -5.71
N ILE A 168 6.55 5.20 -6.93
CA ILE A 168 7.67 4.32 -7.25
C ILE A 168 8.72 5.16 -7.97
N SER A 169 9.94 5.21 -7.44
CA SER A 169 11.07 5.83 -8.12
C SER A 169 11.92 4.74 -8.77
N ILE A 170 12.13 4.88 -10.08
CA ILE A 170 12.89 3.91 -10.86
C ILE A 170 14.17 4.58 -11.33
N THR A 171 15.30 3.98 -11.02
CA THR A 171 16.61 4.39 -11.52
C THR A 171 16.95 3.58 -12.76
N LYS A 172 17.32 4.23 -13.86
CA LYS A 172 17.75 3.55 -15.09
C LYS A 172 19.28 3.50 -15.23
N TYR A 173 19.77 2.55 -16.02
CA TYR A 173 21.11 2.61 -16.58
C TYR A 173 21.24 3.73 -17.61
N ASN A 174 22.46 4.22 -17.82
CA ASN A 174 22.76 5.31 -18.77
C ASN A 174 22.81 4.83 -20.24
N MET A 175 21.82 4.03 -20.65
CA MET A 175 21.72 3.43 -21.99
C MET A 175 20.46 3.86 -22.75
N VAL A 176 19.46 4.40 -22.06
CA VAL A 176 18.18 4.86 -22.63
C VAL A 176 17.79 6.19 -22.01
N GLU A 177 16.96 6.97 -22.69
CA GLU A 177 16.43 8.23 -22.16
C GLU A 177 14.99 8.09 -21.67
N TRP A 178 14.65 8.76 -20.55
CA TRP A 178 13.32 8.63 -19.95
C TRP A 178 12.20 9.01 -20.91
N LYS A 179 12.43 10.02 -21.76
CA LYS A 179 11.49 10.49 -22.79
C LYS A 179 11.02 9.38 -23.75
N GLU A 180 11.79 8.30 -23.88
CA GLU A 180 11.50 7.19 -24.80
C GLU A 180 10.74 6.05 -24.10
N ILE A 181 10.99 5.83 -22.82
CA ILE A 181 10.51 4.64 -22.08
C ILE A 181 9.45 4.93 -21.02
N PHE A 182 9.23 6.21 -20.64
CA PHE A 182 8.35 6.54 -19.51
C PHE A 182 6.89 6.10 -19.73
N ALA A 183 6.39 6.20 -20.96
CA ALA A 183 5.01 5.87 -21.28
C ALA A 183 4.73 4.36 -21.16
N GLU A 184 5.70 3.54 -21.58
CA GLU A 184 5.64 2.08 -21.43
C GLU A 184 5.68 1.70 -19.96
N MET A 185 6.63 2.23 -19.19
CA MET A 185 6.76 1.95 -17.77
C MET A 185 5.51 2.38 -16.97
N ARG A 186 5.00 3.59 -17.25
CA ARG A 186 3.75 4.10 -16.67
C ARG A 186 2.57 3.17 -16.95
N SER A 187 2.45 2.71 -18.20
CA SER A 187 1.35 1.83 -18.62
C SER A 187 1.46 0.46 -17.94
N PHE A 188 2.67 -0.08 -17.86
CA PHE A 188 2.97 -1.33 -17.17
C PHE A 188 2.57 -1.27 -15.69
N ILE A 189 3.03 -0.25 -14.95
CA ILE A 189 2.69 -0.09 -13.53
C ILE A 189 1.18 0.05 -13.36
N ARG A 190 0.53 0.87 -14.19
CA ARG A 190 -0.93 1.07 -14.15
C ARG A 190 -1.68 -0.24 -14.36
N GLU A 191 -1.31 -1.02 -15.37
CA GLU A 191 -1.97 -2.27 -15.71
C GLU A 191 -1.74 -3.33 -14.61
N TYR A 192 -0.51 -3.43 -14.11
CA TYR A 192 -0.16 -4.33 -13.02
C TYR A 192 -1.06 -4.10 -11.79
N LEU A 193 -1.22 -2.84 -11.39
CA LEU A 193 -2.05 -2.44 -10.25
C LEU A 193 -3.55 -2.59 -10.57
N ALA A 194 -3.99 -2.27 -11.79
CA ALA A 194 -5.39 -2.38 -12.20
C ALA A 194 -5.90 -3.84 -12.16
N ILE A 195 -5.05 -4.80 -12.53
CA ILE A 195 -5.34 -6.25 -12.45
C ILE A 195 -5.37 -6.73 -10.99
N GLY A 196 -4.88 -5.94 -10.03
CA GLY A 196 -4.89 -6.28 -8.61
C GLY A 196 -3.77 -7.25 -8.22
N LYS A 197 -2.68 -7.28 -8.98
CA LYS A 197 -1.51 -8.09 -8.60
C LYS A 197 -0.87 -7.52 -7.33
N PRO A 198 -0.33 -8.37 -6.44
CA PRO A 198 0.26 -7.93 -5.18
C PRO A 198 1.51 -7.09 -5.41
N VAL A 199 1.64 -5.98 -4.66
CA VAL A 199 2.87 -5.19 -4.63
C VAL A 199 3.95 -5.93 -3.84
N PHE A 200 3.56 -6.62 -2.76
CA PHE A 200 4.43 -7.44 -1.90
C PHE A 200 3.81 -8.82 -1.65
N ASN A 201 4.63 -9.88 -1.57
CA ASN A 201 4.17 -11.27 -1.30
C ASN A 201 3.78 -11.47 0.16
N GLU A 202 4.51 -10.81 1.06
CA GLU A 202 4.23 -10.67 2.48
C GLU A 202 4.40 -9.17 2.74
N LEU A 203 3.42 -8.51 3.39
CA LEU A 203 3.71 -7.24 4.05
C LEU A 203 4.97 -7.49 4.88
N PRO A 204 6.01 -6.63 4.82
CA PRO A 204 7.13 -6.77 5.72
C PRO A 204 6.62 -6.57 7.16
N LEU A 205 6.06 -7.63 7.75
CA LEU A 205 6.11 -7.85 9.17
C LEU A 205 7.59 -7.76 9.50
N GLN A 206 7.96 -6.82 10.37
CA GLN A 206 9.31 -6.63 10.88
C GLN A 206 9.95 -7.99 11.16
N GLN A 207 10.67 -8.54 10.19
CA GLN A 207 11.59 -9.62 10.43
C GLN A 207 12.78 -8.97 11.11
N ILE A 208 12.74 -9.03 12.44
CA ILE A 208 13.95 -9.05 13.25
C ILE A 208 14.69 -10.33 12.82
N THR A 209 15.43 -10.24 11.72
CA THR A 209 16.45 -11.21 11.35
C THR A 209 17.77 -10.48 11.38
N SER A 210 18.59 -10.94 12.31
CA SER A 210 19.97 -10.56 12.57
C SER A 210 20.77 -10.44 11.27
N ASN A 211 21.60 -9.40 11.24
CA ASN A 211 22.64 -9.07 10.25
C ASN A 211 22.24 -8.03 9.20
N GLU A 212 22.67 -6.80 9.48
CA GLU A 212 23.09 -5.78 8.51
C GLU A 212 22.13 -5.50 7.35
N LYS A 213 21.06 -4.74 7.62
CA LYS A 213 20.49 -3.74 6.71
C LYS A 213 19.64 -2.78 7.53
N ALA A 214 19.72 -1.50 7.19
CA ALA A 214 19.19 -0.39 7.97
C ALA A 214 17.65 -0.44 8.07
N VAL A 215 17.15 -0.98 9.17
CA VAL A 215 15.82 -0.69 9.70
C VAL A 215 16.03 -0.33 11.16
N ILE A 216 15.70 0.90 11.51
CA ILE A 216 15.75 1.41 12.88
C ILE A 216 14.78 0.53 13.68
N PRO A 217 15.23 -0.22 14.71
CA PRO A 217 14.28 -0.79 15.66
C PRO A 217 13.52 0.37 16.28
N ALA A 218 12.23 0.20 16.57
CA ALA A 218 11.45 1.13 17.39
C ALA A 218 11.97 1.18 18.84
N VAL A 219 13.26 1.43 19.02
CA VAL A 219 13.81 2.05 20.23
C VAL A 219 13.11 3.39 20.30
N LYS A 220 12.41 3.67 21.39
CA LYS A 220 11.95 5.02 21.70
C LYS A 220 13.18 5.93 21.54
N LEU A 221 13.22 6.70 20.46
CA LEU A 221 14.20 7.75 20.33
C LEU A 221 13.93 8.70 21.51
N GLU A 222 14.96 9.03 22.24
CA GLU A 222 14.88 9.92 23.40
C GLU A 222 15.89 11.07 23.23
N GLY A 223 15.59 12.20 23.88
CA GLY A 223 16.45 13.38 23.87
C GLY A 223 16.65 13.97 22.47
N ILE A 224 17.90 14.33 22.15
CA ILE A 224 18.26 15.01 20.89
C ILE A 224 18.02 14.11 19.67
N SER A 225 18.20 12.80 19.81
CA SER A 225 17.95 11.86 18.70
C SER A 225 16.50 11.87 18.22
N ALA A 226 15.53 12.01 19.14
CA ALA A 226 14.12 12.14 18.82
C ALA A 226 13.83 13.47 18.12
N GLN A 227 14.37 14.57 18.65
CA GLN A 227 14.20 15.89 18.04
C GLN A 227 14.77 15.95 16.62
N ILE A 228 15.94 15.35 16.39
CA ILE A 228 16.51 15.23 15.04
C ILE A 228 15.56 14.44 14.14
N PHE A 229 15.08 13.28 14.59
CA PHE A 229 14.14 12.47 13.82
C PHE A 229 12.88 13.25 13.45
N ASP A 230 12.25 13.92 14.42
CA ASP A 230 11.04 14.72 14.20
C ASP A 230 11.30 15.84 13.18
N ILE A 231 12.43 16.56 13.29
CA ILE A 231 12.81 17.59 12.32
C ILE A 231 12.98 17.01 10.91
N LEU A 232 13.62 15.84 10.78
CA LEU A 232 13.81 15.17 9.49
C LEU A 232 12.46 14.78 8.88
N GLU A 233 11.56 14.17 9.66
CA GLU A 233 10.23 13.73 9.20
C GLU A 233 9.31 14.91 8.84
N GLU A 234 9.33 16.00 9.61
CA GLU A 234 8.41 17.13 9.42
C GLU A 234 8.90 18.12 8.36
N HIS A 235 10.21 18.39 8.28
CA HIS A 235 10.73 19.48 7.46
C HIS A 235 11.50 19.03 6.22
N ILE A 236 12.14 17.85 6.23
CA ILE A 236 13.02 17.44 5.13
C ILE A 236 12.36 16.37 4.26
N LYS A 237 11.83 15.32 4.90
CA LYS A 237 11.24 14.17 4.22
C LYS A 237 10.13 14.55 3.24
N PRO A 238 9.24 15.53 3.49
CA PRO A 238 8.21 15.91 2.53
C PRO A 238 8.80 16.47 1.22
N ALA A 239 9.85 17.29 1.32
CA ALA A 239 10.53 17.84 0.14
C ALA A 239 11.26 16.74 -0.63
N VAL A 240 11.97 15.86 0.08
CA VAL A 240 12.68 14.73 -0.50
C VAL A 240 11.72 13.74 -1.19
N ALA A 241 10.57 13.45 -0.58
CA ALA A 241 9.53 12.60 -1.17
C ALA A 241 8.88 13.25 -2.40
N SER A 242 8.70 14.58 -2.40
CA SER A 242 8.27 15.32 -3.58
C SER A 242 9.20 15.08 -4.76
N ASP A 243 10.52 15.08 -4.51
CA ASP A 243 11.56 14.80 -5.50
C ASP A 243 11.76 13.30 -5.82
N GLY A 244 10.96 12.42 -5.22
CA GLY A 244 11.02 10.97 -5.47
C GLY A 244 12.14 10.25 -4.72
N GLY A 245 12.73 10.86 -3.69
CA GLY A 245 13.67 10.23 -2.79
C GLY A 245 13.05 9.85 -1.46
N ASN A 246 13.88 9.39 -0.53
CA ASN A 246 13.57 9.30 0.89
C ASN A 246 14.81 9.61 1.71
N ILE A 247 14.60 10.07 2.94
CA ILE A 247 15.62 10.26 3.96
C ILE A 247 15.20 9.54 5.23
N ALA A 248 16.07 8.67 5.73
CA ALA A 248 15.88 7.99 7.00
C ALA A 248 16.97 8.42 7.99
N PHE A 249 16.56 8.73 9.22
CA PHE A 249 17.50 8.87 10.33
C PHE A 249 18.23 7.54 10.54
N ARG A 250 19.55 7.57 10.79
CA ARG A 250 20.30 6.35 11.10
C ARG A 250 20.78 6.34 12.54
N SER A 251 21.48 7.39 12.93
CA SER A 251 22.07 7.50 14.26
C SER A 251 22.50 8.93 14.55
N TYR A 252 22.66 9.24 15.82
CA TYR A 252 23.27 10.47 16.30
C TYR A 252 24.41 10.12 17.27
N ASP A 253 25.62 10.60 16.96
CA ASP A 253 26.76 10.52 17.87
C ASP A 253 26.75 11.73 18.78
N GLU A 254 26.38 11.55 20.05
CA GLU A 254 26.28 12.63 21.03
C GLU A 254 27.65 13.24 21.39
N THR A 255 28.73 12.45 21.31
CA THR A 255 30.08 12.91 21.66
C THR A 255 30.60 13.88 20.61
N ASN A 256 30.45 13.50 19.32
CA ASN A 256 30.93 14.30 18.20
C ASN A 256 29.86 15.24 17.63
N LYS A 257 28.60 15.10 18.07
CA LYS A 257 27.42 15.81 17.58
C LYS A 257 27.22 15.63 16.07
N VAL A 258 27.37 14.39 15.61
CA VAL A 258 27.27 14.04 14.19
C VAL A 258 26.02 13.22 13.92
N VAL A 259 25.20 13.69 12.99
CA VAL A 259 23.99 12.98 12.54
C VAL A 259 24.33 12.13 11.32
N SER A 260 23.92 10.86 11.32
CA SER A 260 23.98 9.99 10.16
C SER A 260 22.58 9.77 9.60
N VAL A 261 22.43 9.92 8.28
CA VAL A 261 21.18 9.70 7.54
C VAL A 261 21.41 8.75 6.37
N VAL A 262 20.37 8.03 5.97
CA VAL A 262 20.34 7.20 4.76
C VAL A 262 19.50 7.91 3.71
N LEU A 263 20.06 8.09 2.51
CA LEU A 263 19.37 8.65 1.35
C LEU A 263 18.99 7.52 0.39
N GLN A 264 17.74 7.51 -0.05
CA GLN A 264 17.18 6.45 -0.89
C GLN A 264 16.43 7.04 -2.09
N GLY A 265 16.14 6.19 -3.09
CA GLY A 265 15.39 6.61 -4.28
C GLY A 265 16.14 7.68 -5.07
N ALA A 266 15.45 8.73 -5.52
CA ALA A 266 16.04 9.78 -6.35
C ALA A 266 17.20 10.56 -5.69
N CYS A 267 17.25 10.58 -4.35
CA CYS A 267 18.30 11.25 -3.58
C CYS A 267 19.60 10.44 -3.46
N SER A 268 19.56 9.15 -3.83
CA SER A 268 20.73 8.27 -3.81
C SER A 268 21.50 8.34 -5.15
N GLY A 269 22.83 8.20 -5.08
CA GLY A 269 23.66 7.93 -6.26
C GLY A 269 24.00 9.11 -7.18
N CYS A 270 23.59 10.34 -6.87
CA CYS A 270 23.97 11.55 -7.60
C CYS A 270 24.88 12.45 -6.74
N PRO A 271 26.21 12.50 -7.01
CA PRO A 271 27.16 13.22 -6.15
C PRO A 271 26.84 14.69 -5.91
N SER A 272 26.33 15.39 -6.94
CA SER A 272 25.95 16.80 -6.83
C SER A 272 24.72 17.03 -5.95
N SER A 273 23.74 16.12 -6.03
CA SER A 273 22.51 16.19 -5.24
C SER A 273 22.76 15.79 -3.78
N THR A 274 23.59 14.77 -3.55
CA THR A 274 23.95 14.31 -2.20
C THR A 274 24.67 15.39 -1.39
N ALA A 275 25.63 16.11 -2.00
CA ALA A 275 26.36 17.17 -1.31
C ALA A 275 25.47 18.36 -0.94
N THR A 276 24.61 18.80 -1.88
CA THR A 276 23.69 19.92 -1.67
C THR A 276 22.65 19.59 -0.60
N LEU A 277 22.04 18.40 -0.68
CA LEU A 277 21.06 17.94 0.28
C LEU A 277 21.67 17.77 1.67
N LYS A 278 22.87 17.17 1.77
CA LYS A 278 23.61 17.07 3.04
C LYS A 278 23.80 18.44 3.69
N ASN A 279 24.28 19.42 2.93
CA ASN A 279 24.51 20.77 3.47
C ASN A 279 23.19 21.44 3.91
N GLY A 280 22.10 21.24 3.16
CA GLY A 280 20.77 21.71 3.54
C GLY A 280 20.29 21.11 4.86
N ILE A 281 20.44 19.79 5.03
CA ILE A 281 20.10 19.08 6.27
C ILE A 281 20.92 19.61 7.44
N GLU A 282 22.24 19.74 7.24
CA GLU A 282 23.15 20.20 8.30
C GLU A 282 22.82 21.63 8.76
N ASN A 283 22.53 22.53 7.83
CA ASN A 283 22.16 23.91 8.15
C ASN A 283 20.85 23.98 8.92
N LEU A 284 19.82 23.27 8.47
CA LEU A 284 18.52 23.24 9.14
C LEU A 284 18.64 22.69 10.56
N LEU A 285 19.34 21.55 10.72
CA LEU A 285 19.53 20.95 12.04
C LEU A 285 20.33 21.87 12.98
N LYS A 286 21.34 22.60 12.48
CA LYS A 286 22.08 23.59 13.27
C LYS A 286 21.23 24.79 13.68
N GLU A 287 20.32 25.23 12.82
CA GLU A 287 19.38 26.32 13.10
C GLU A 287 18.35 25.91 14.17
N MET A 288 17.75 24.74 14.01
CA MET A 288 16.69 24.25 14.89
C MET A 288 17.22 23.69 16.22
N LEU A 289 18.45 23.17 16.24
CA LEU A 289 19.12 22.62 17.43
C LEU A 289 20.48 23.30 17.66
N PRO A 290 20.51 24.58 18.08
CA PRO A 290 21.75 25.33 18.26
C PRO A 290 22.73 24.64 19.21
N ASN A 291 23.99 24.57 18.81
CA ASN A 291 25.09 23.92 19.54
C ASN A 291 24.93 22.40 19.75
N GLN A 292 23.93 21.75 19.14
CA GLN A 292 23.75 20.28 19.22
C GLN A 292 24.25 19.55 17.98
N ILE A 293 24.64 20.26 16.91
CA ILE A 293 24.99 19.65 15.62
C ILE A 293 26.32 20.21 15.13
N ASN A 294 27.32 19.34 14.99
CA ASN A 294 28.63 19.69 14.41
C ASN A 294 28.70 19.31 12.93
N GLY A 295 28.00 18.26 12.50
CA GLY A 295 27.99 17.84 11.10
C GLY A 295 26.99 16.74 10.76
N VAL A 296 26.78 16.54 9.45
CA VAL A 296 25.92 15.47 8.91
C VAL A 296 26.72 14.54 7.99
N VAL A 297 26.46 13.23 8.09
CA VAL A 297 26.96 12.21 7.17
C VAL A 297 25.76 11.58 6.45
N ALA A 298 25.79 11.62 5.12
CA ALA A 298 24.80 10.99 4.26
C ALA A 298 25.37 9.71 3.66
N ILE A 299 24.59 8.63 3.73
CA ILE A 299 24.95 7.31 3.22
C ILE A 299 23.90 6.92 2.18
N ASN A 300 24.34 6.37 1.05
CA ASN A 300 23.41 5.85 0.04
C ASN A 300 22.84 4.53 0.55
N GLY A 301 21.51 4.43 0.57
CA GLY A 301 20.78 3.17 0.73
C GLY A 301 20.96 2.25 -0.46
#